data_AF-A0A2R7LFF6-F1
#
_entry.id   AF-A0A2R7LFF6-F1
#
_cell.length_a   1.000
_cell.length_b   1.000
_cell.length_c   1.000
_cell.angle_alpha   90.00
_cell.angle_beta   90.00
_cell.angle_gamma   90.00
#
_symmetry.space_group_name_H-M   'P 1'
#
loop_
_entity.id
_entity.type
_entity.pdbx_description
1 polymer ?
#
loop_
_entity_poly.entity_id
_entity_poly.type
_entity_poly.pdbx_seq_one_letter_code
_entity_poly.pdbx_strand_id
1 'polypeptide(L)' 'LTILENSKPYIKVDFEDSPSLGLWTKDQAPFICIEPWLGYSDTAENSGNLFEKEGILVLNSNQIFNSKFSIKIL' A
#
# COMPACT_ATOMS: atom_id res chain seq x y z
N LEU A 1 -4.40 6.99 -7.12
CA LEU A 1 -3.19 7.26 -7.95
C LEU A 1 -3.54 7.05 -9.42
N THR A 2 -3.11 7.93 -10.31
CA THR A 2 -3.29 7.76 -11.77
C THR A 2 -1.93 7.85 -12.45
N ILE A 3 -1.56 6.83 -13.22
CA ILE A 3 -0.38 6.82 -14.09
C ILE A 3 -0.76 7.41 -15.44
N LEU A 4 0.08 8.30 -15.95
CA LEU A 4 -0.06 8.87 -17.29
C LEU A 4 0.93 8.21 -18.25
N GLU A 5 0.45 7.85 -19.44
CA GLU A 5 1.29 7.49 -20.58
C GLU A 5 1.15 8.58 -21.63
N ASN A 6 2.26 9.19 -22.05
CA ASN A 6 2.26 10.32 -23.00
C ASN A 6 1.28 11.45 -22.60
N SER A 7 1.27 11.80 -21.31
CA SER A 7 0.35 12.80 -20.70
C SER A 7 -1.13 12.46 -20.76
N LYS A 8 -1.50 11.21 -21.06
CA LYS A 8 -2.88 10.71 -21.05
C LYS A 8 -3.08 9.72 -19.90
N PRO A 9 -4.20 9.76 -19.16
CA PRO A 9 -4.51 8.74 -18.16
C PRO A 9 -4.48 7.34 -18.77
N TYR A 10 -3.77 6.42 -18.12
CA TYR A 10 -3.61 5.05 -18.62
C TYR A 10 -3.98 4.00 -17.57
N ILE A 11 -3.45 4.12 -16.35
CA ILE A 11 -3.80 3.24 -15.24
C ILE A 11 -4.29 4.07 -14.07
N LYS A 12 -5.38 3.64 -13.43
CA LYS A 12 -5.84 4.20 -12.15
C LYS A 12 -5.87 3.11 -11.09
N VAL A 13 -5.28 3.43 -9.94
CA VAL A 13 -5.30 2.61 -8.72
C VAL A 13 -6.05 3.38 -7.65
N ASP A 14 -7.19 2.82 -7.22
CA ASP A 14 -7.98 3.30 -6.08
C ASP A 14 -7.61 2.47 -4.85
N PHE A 15 -7.20 3.12 -3.76
CA PHE A 15 -6.65 2.47 -2.55
C PHE A 15 -7.13 3.13 -1.25
N GLU A 16 -8.33 3.72 -1.24
CA GLU A 16 -8.86 4.50 -0.11
C GLU A 16 -8.84 3.76 1.23
N ASP A 17 -8.96 2.43 1.20
CA ASP A 17 -8.94 1.60 2.41
C ASP A 17 -7.51 1.39 2.96
N SER A 18 -6.46 1.79 2.24
CA SER A 18 -5.05 1.66 2.62
C SER A 18 -4.47 3.02 3.03
N PRO A 19 -4.02 3.22 4.28
CA PRO A 19 -3.51 4.50 4.76
C PRO A 19 -2.16 4.89 4.16
N SER A 20 -1.45 3.93 3.56
CA SER A 20 -0.11 4.14 3.01
C SER A 20 0.01 3.51 1.63
N LEU A 21 0.93 4.03 0.82
CA LEU A 21 1.21 3.53 -0.52
C LEU A 21 2.72 3.37 -0.69
N GLY A 22 3.17 2.13 -0.89
CA GLY A 22 4.52 1.82 -1.35
C GLY A 22 4.65 2.09 -2.85
N LEU A 23 5.69 2.82 -3.22
CA LEU A 23 6.13 2.96 -4.61
C LEU A 23 7.56 2.45 -4.71
N TRP A 24 7.78 1.43 -5.53
CA TRP A 24 9.09 0.79 -5.62
C TRP A 24 9.42 0.40 -7.04
N THR A 25 10.70 0.51 -7.41
CA THR A 25 11.22 -0.12 -8.61
C THR A 25 12.65 -0.57 -8.34
N LYS A 26 13.08 -1.63 -9.01
CA LYS A 26 14.50 -1.99 -9.05
C LYS A 26 15.20 -1.02 -10.00
N ASP A 27 16.41 -0.61 -9.66
CA ASP A 27 17.23 0.21 -10.56
C ASP A 27 17.32 -0.43 -11.96
N GLN A 28 17.09 0.39 -12.99
CA GLN A 28 17.00 0.02 -14.41
C GLN A 28 15.85 -0.95 -14.79
N ALA A 29 14.88 -1.20 -13.93
CA ALA A 29 13.75 -2.06 -14.28
C ALA A 29 12.69 -1.30 -15.12
N PRO A 30 12.12 -1.94 -16.16
CA PRO A 30 11.09 -1.32 -17.00
C PRO A 30 9.69 -1.42 -16.36
N PHE A 31 9.60 -1.34 -15.03
CA PHE A 31 8.34 -1.41 -14.30
C PHE A 31 8.39 -0.61 -13.00
N ILE A 32 7.23 -0.37 -12.40
CA ILE A 32 7.07 0.19 -11.06
C ILE A 32 6.02 -0.63 -10.31
N CYS A 33 6.29 -0.94 -9.04
CA CYS A 33 5.34 -1.49 -8.09
C CYS A 33 4.52 -0.37 -7.46
N ILE A 34 3.22 -0.61 -7.33
CA ILE A 34 2.27 0.25 -6.63
C ILE A 34 1.60 -0.61 -5.58
N GLU A 35 1.84 -0.31 -4.31
CA GLU A 35 1.56 -1.22 -3.20
C GLU A 35 0.68 -0.54 -2.16
N PRO A 36 -0.65 -0.67 -2.25
CA PRO A 36 -1.57 -0.26 -1.17
C PRO A 36 -1.25 -1.03 0.12
N TRP A 37 -0.92 -0.31 1.18
CA TRP A 37 -0.41 -0.90 2.42
C TRP A 37 -1.35 -0.67 3.60
N LEU A 38 -1.56 -1.74 4.36
CA LEU A 38 -2.27 -1.80 5.64
C LEU A 38 -1.28 -2.15 6.76
N GLY A 39 -0.23 -1.33 6.88
CA GLY A 39 0.96 -1.59 7.68
C GLY A 39 2.22 -1.66 6.81
N TYR A 40 3.38 -1.50 7.44
CA TYR A 40 4.66 -1.42 6.74
C TYR A 40 5.80 -1.95 7.61
N SER A 41 7.03 -1.92 7.09
CA SER A 41 8.25 -2.39 7.77
C SER A 41 8.51 -1.68 9.10
N ASP A 42 9.42 -2.19 9.91
CA ASP A 42 9.81 -1.52 11.15
C ASP A 42 10.45 -0.16 10.87
N THR A 43 10.16 0.80 11.75
CA THR A 43 10.91 2.05 11.85
C THR A 43 12.23 1.81 12.58
N ALA A 44 13.14 2.78 12.53
CA ALA A 44 14.41 2.68 13.26
C ALA A 44 14.20 2.67 14.79
N GLU A 45 13.09 3.21 15.25
CA GLU A 45 12.70 3.37 16.66
C GLU A 45 11.80 2.21 17.18
N ASN A 46 11.69 1.10 16.45
CA ASN A 46 10.84 -0.03 16.84
C ASN A 46 11.22 -0.59 18.23
N SER A 47 10.22 -0.84 19.07
CA SER A 47 10.41 -1.47 20.39
C SER A 47 10.56 -2.99 20.35
N GLY A 48 10.21 -3.61 19.21
CA GLY A 48 10.15 -5.08 19.05
C GLY A 48 8.87 -5.69 19.62
N ASN A 49 8.03 -4.91 20.29
CA ASN A 49 6.72 -5.34 20.74
C ASN A 49 5.71 -5.23 19.58
N LEU A 50 5.15 -6.36 19.15
CA LEU A 50 4.20 -6.42 18.03
C LEU A 50 3.00 -5.48 18.21
N PHE A 51 2.50 -5.32 19.43
CA PHE A 51 1.31 -4.49 19.69
C PHE A 51 1.62 -2.99 19.76
N GLU A 52 2.90 -2.62 19.81
CA GLU A 52 3.36 -1.22 19.73
C GLU A 52 3.83 -0.85 18.32
N LYS A 53 3.92 -1.83 17.41
CA LYS A 53 4.40 -1.62 16.04
C LYS A 53 3.50 -0.65 15.29
N GLU A 54 4.08 0.43 14.77
CA GLU A 54 3.35 1.42 13.99
C GLU A 54 2.70 0.78 12.74
N GLY A 55 1.45 1.16 12.46
CA GLY A 55 0.68 0.64 11.33
C GLY A 55 0.13 -0.77 11.49
N ILE A 56 0.35 -1.46 12.62
CA ILE A 56 -0.25 -2.78 12.87
C ILE A 56 -1.77 -2.69 13.03
N LEU A 57 -2.50 -3.60 12.39
CA LEU A 57 -3.93 -3.77 12.60
C LEU A 57 -4.18 -4.88 13.61
N VAL A 58 -4.78 -4.54 14.75
CA VAL A 58 -5.16 -5.50 15.77
C VAL A 58 -6.63 -5.87 15.61
N LEU A 59 -6.91 -7.16 15.45
CA LEU A 59 -8.26 -7.70 15.37
C LEU A 59 -8.59 -8.48 16.65
N ASN A 60 -9.77 -8.22 17.19
CA ASN A 60 -10.30 -8.99 18.31
C ASN A 60 -10.78 -10.38 17.84
N SER A 61 -11.02 -11.27 18.81
CA SER A 61 -11.61 -12.58 18.53
C SER A 61 -12.91 -12.43 17.74
N ASN A 62 -13.01 -13.17 16.62
CA ASN A 62 -14.12 -13.14 15.66
C ASN A 62 -14.31 -11.82 14.89
N GLN A 63 -13.41 -10.85 15.01
CA GLN A 63 -13.50 -9.62 14.23
C GLN A 63 -13.10 -9.87 12.78
N ILE A 64 -13.92 -9.40 11.85
CA ILE A 64 -13.63 -9.40 10.42
C ILE A 64 -13.22 -8.00 10.00
N PHE A 65 -12.08 -7.88 9.33
CA PHE A 65 -11.66 -6.67 8.65
C PHE A 65 -11.70 -6.88 7.14
N ASN A 66 -12.28 -5.93 6.43
CA ASN A 66 -12.35 -5.93 4.97
C ASN A 66 -11.62 -4.69 4.45
N SER A 67 -10.87 -4.87 3.38
CA SER A 67 -10.23 -3.78 2.64
C SER A 67 -10.25 -4.12 1.16
N LYS A 68 -10.32 -3.08 0.33
CA LYS A 68 -10.27 -3.22 -1.13
C LYS A 68 -9.27 -2.22 -1.72
N PHE A 69 -8.71 -2.64 -2.85
CA PHE A 69 -8.14 -1.73 -3.83
C PHE A 69 -8.70 -2.11 -5.21
N SER A 70 -8.60 -1.21 -6.17
CA SER A 70 -8.96 -1.54 -7.55
C SER A 70 -7.96 -0.96 -8.52
N ILE A 71 -7.75 -1.66 -9.64
CA ILE A 71 -6.90 -1.24 -10.74
C ILE A 71 -7.76 -1.19 -11.99
N LYS A 72 -7.69 -0.07 -12.72
CA LYS A 72 -8.44 0.17 -13.95
C LYS A 72 -7.47 0.58 -15.05
N ILE A 73 -7.65 0.02 -16.24
CA ILE A 73 -7.11 0.57 -17.48
C ILE A 73 -8.10 1.65 -17.94
N LEU A 74 -7.57 2.84 -18.27
CA LEU A 74 -8.33 4.03 -18.65
C LEU A 74 -8.25 4.31 -20.14
#